data_AF-A0A9E2BHJ4-F1
#
_entry.id   AF-A0A9E2BHJ4-F1
#
_cell.length_a   1.000
_cell.length_b   1.000
_cell.length_c   1.000
_cell.angle_alpha   90.00
_cell.angle_beta   90.00
_cell.angle_gamma   90.00
#
_symmetry.space_group_name_H-M   'P 1'
#
loop_
_entity.id
_entity.type
_entity.pdbx_description
1 polymer ?
#
loop_
_entity_poly.entity_id
_entity_poly.type
_entity_poly.pdbx_seq_one_letter_code
_entity_poly.pdbx_strand_id
1 'polypeptide(L)'
;MLKLRELYYITHIDNLPSILQRGILCHRKIEEEKINFTPIYDAEIVANRKEKKVPDGRDLWDFVNLYFQPRNAMLYRVIFFSRANAEDIIIIGLKNSILDKHDIFVTNGNAASPYTEIFPKASAQKYIKTIREKSDKEWWASEDGSKRELMAECLVTENVGTEYVSEIYVPNHNTLNKVRKICNEDIPIIPEPELFFLPSRQIHLTDTLSLVEGDMFFSRMQTLTISVNTVGVMGKGLASRAKYQFPDVYVKYQDLCKNKTLKMGKPYLYKRETSLDFILADEAERLTRLNLQTWFLLFPTKTDWRQMADIKGIEQGLKWLVTRYKNEGINSLAIPALGCGLGWLPWGIVGPMLCSHLQKLNITVNLYLPVERKIPEEQLSKDFLIQEKNQDQRFGL
;
A
#
# COMPACT_ATOMS: atom_id res chain seq x y z
N MET A 1 1.34 7.40 10.97
CA MET A 1 0.94 7.85 9.62
C MET A 1 1.46 9.25 9.38
N LEU A 2 2.21 9.45 8.30
CA LEU A 2 2.63 10.77 7.83
C LEU A 2 1.36 11.55 7.46
N LYS A 3 1.02 12.58 8.25
CA LYS A 3 -0.03 13.52 7.83
C LYS A 3 0.55 14.40 6.74
N LEU A 4 0.42 13.91 5.50
CA LEU A 4 0.82 14.63 4.31
C LEU A 4 -0.04 15.89 4.20
N ARG A 5 0.59 17.05 4.38
CA ARG A 5 -0.11 18.34 4.30
C ARG A 5 0.13 19.01 2.97
N GLU A 6 1.08 18.58 2.16
CA GLU A 6 1.45 19.24 0.92
C GLU A 6 0.53 18.85 -0.25
N LEU A 7 0.90 19.28 -1.46
CA LEU A 7 0.43 18.74 -2.72
C LEU A 7 1.57 17.95 -3.37
N TYR A 8 1.23 16.97 -4.21
CA TYR A 8 2.21 16.03 -4.72
C TYR A 8 2.09 15.83 -6.22
N TYR A 9 3.23 15.74 -6.90
CA TYR A 9 3.30 15.40 -8.31
C TYR A 9 4.08 14.10 -8.51
N ILE A 10 3.48 13.13 -9.21
CA ILE A 10 4.08 11.82 -9.45
C ILE A 10 4.66 11.83 -10.86
N THR A 11 5.93 11.45 -11.02
CA THR A 11 6.61 11.50 -12.32
C THR A 11 7.75 10.49 -12.43
N HIS A 12 8.25 10.31 -13.64
CA HIS A 12 9.46 9.53 -13.92
C HIS A 12 10.71 10.37 -13.59
N ILE A 13 11.78 9.73 -13.09
CA ILE A 13 13.03 10.40 -12.74
C ILE A 13 13.66 11.17 -13.92
N ASP A 14 13.53 10.65 -15.14
CA ASP A 14 14.05 11.30 -16.36
C ASP A 14 13.39 12.66 -16.66
N ASN A 15 12.21 12.93 -16.10
CA ASN A 15 11.54 14.22 -16.26
C ASN A 15 12.10 15.28 -15.31
N LEU A 16 12.82 14.87 -14.26
CA LEU A 16 13.30 15.75 -13.20
C LEU A 16 14.20 16.89 -13.71
N PRO A 17 15.17 16.70 -14.63
CA PRO A 17 15.99 17.80 -15.15
C PRO A 17 15.15 18.91 -15.77
N SER A 18 14.14 18.56 -16.59
CA SER A 18 13.25 19.54 -17.21
C SER A 18 12.40 20.24 -16.16
N ILE A 19 11.91 19.51 -15.15
CA ILE A 19 11.10 20.08 -14.07
C ILE A 19 11.93 21.08 -13.24
N LEU A 20 13.19 20.76 -12.93
CA LEU A 20 14.07 21.67 -12.19
C LEU A 20 14.48 22.90 -13.00
N GLN A 21 14.38 22.85 -14.33
CA GLN A 21 14.67 23.99 -15.21
C GLN A 21 13.45 24.88 -15.46
N ARG A 22 12.27 24.28 -15.66
CA ARG A 22 11.08 24.95 -16.22
C ARG A 22 9.90 25.02 -15.27
N GLY A 23 9.95 24.26 -14.18
CA GLY A 23 8.76 23.93 -13.39
C GLY A 23 8.02 22.73 -13.97
N ILE A 24 6.92 22.37 -13.32
CA ILE A 24 6.03 21.30 -13.77
C ILE A 24 5.02 21.91 -14.73
N LEU A 25 5.08 21.51 -16.01
CA LEU A 25 4.22 22.03 -17.06
C LEU A 25 2.99 21.15 -17.27
N CYS A 26 1.88 21.76 -17.68
CA CYS A 26 0.70 21.02 -18.14
C CYS A 26 0.99 20.35 -19.48
N HIS A 27 0.18 19.36 -19.84
CA HIS A 27 0.40 18.61 -21.07
C HIS A 27 0.31 19.47 -22.34
N ARG A 28 -0.55 20.51 -22.35
CA ARG A 28 -0.63 21.42 -23.50
C ARG A 28 0.71 22.12 -23.76
N LYS A 29 1.34 22.66 -22.71
CA LYS A 29 2.65 23.32 -22.82
C LYS A 29 3.75 22.36 -23.26
N ILE A 30 3.73 21.13 -22.74
CA ILE A 30 4.69 20.08 -23.16
C ILE A 30 4.57 19.80 -24.66
N GLU A 31 3.34 19.70 -25.20
CA GLU A 31 3.08 19.50 -26.63
C GLU A 31 3.47 20.73 -27.47
N GLU A 32 3.07 21.94 -27.06
CA GLU A 32 3.37 23.21 -27.74
C GLU A 32 4.87 23.49 -27.83
N GLU A 33 5.60 23.29 -26.73
CA GLU A 33 7.04 23.51 -26.64
C GLU A 33 7.87 22.30 -27.12
N LYS A 34 7.22 21.19 -27.49
CA LYS A 34 7.86 19.93 -27.94
C LYS A 34 8.89 19.41 -26.94
N ILE A 35 8.53 19.44 -25.65
CA ILE A 35 9.40 18.97 -24.57
C ILE A 35 9.35 17.44 -24.54
N ASN A 36 10.53 16.81 -24.59
CA ASN A 36 10.64 15.37 -24.40
C ASN A 36 10.34 15.02 -22.95
N PHE A 37 9.49 14.01 -22.74
CA PHE A 37 9.17 13.50 -21.41
C PHE A 37 8.94 11.98 -21.45
N THR A 38 9.17 11.34 -20.31
CA THR A 38 8.87 9.93 -20.08
C THR A 38 7.50 9.81 -19.41
N PRO A 39 6.47 9.29 -20.10
CA PRO A 39 5.14 9.12 -19.52
C PRO A 39 5.13 8.00 -18.46
N ILE A 40 4.39 8.23 -17.37
CA ILE A 40 4.13 7.20 -16.34
C ILE A 40 2.72 6.60 -16.44
N TYR A 41 1.92 7.11 -17.36
CA TYR A 41 0.51 6.76 -17.54
C TYR A 41 0.27 6.04 -18.86
N ASP A 42 -0.90 5.42 -18.97
CA ASP A 42 -1.38 4.83 -20.21
C ASP A 42 -2.00 5.92 -21.10
N ALA A 43 -1.62 5.97 -22.38
CA ALA A 43 -2.04 7.02 -23.31
C ALA A 43 -3.57 7.02 -23.51
N GLU A 44 -4.20 5.84 -23.50
CA GLU A 44 -5.66 5.70 -23.64
C GLU A 44 -6.42 6.23 -22.41
N ILE A 45 -5.82 6.20 -21.23
CA ILE A 45 -6.40 6.74 -19.99
C ILE A 45 -6.39 8.25 -20.03
N VAL A 46 -5.27 8.82 -20.48
CA VAL A 46 -5.07 10.26 -20.45
C VAL A 46 -5.80 10.96 -21.60
N ALA A 47 -6.13 10.27 -22.70
CA ALA A 47 -7.00 10.79 -23.76
C ALA A 47 -8.35 11.32 -23.22
N ASN A 48 -8.98 10.61 -22.28
CA ASN A 48 -10.25 11.03 -21.63
C ASN A 48 -10.14 12.39 -20.93
N ARG A 49 -8.93 12.80 -20.51
CA ARG A 49 -8.69 14.09 -19.86
C ARG A 49 -8.83 15.26 -20.83
N LYS A 50 -8.62 15.08 -22.14
CA LYS A 50 -8.86 16.13 -23.16
C LYS A 50 -10.34 16.45 -23.34
N GLU A 51 -11.23 15.49 -23.05
CA GLU A 51 -12.67 15.66 -23.19
C GLU A 51 -13.32 16.28 -21.95
N LYS A 52 -12.73 16.06 -20.77
CA LYS A 52 -13.25 16.59 -19.51
C LYS A 52 -12.96 18.09 -19.38
N LYS A 53 -14.02 18.88 -19.28
CA LYS A 53 -13.96 20.33 -19.07
C LYS A 53 -14.09 20.72 -17.60
N VAL A 54 -13.37 21.76 -17.20
CA VAL A 54 -13.56 22.44 -15.91
C VAL A 54 -14.60 23.56 -16.07
N PRO A 55 -15.14 24.15 -14.97
CA PRO A 55 -16.24 25.11 -15.04
C PRO A 55 -16.06 26.34 -15.95
N ASP A 56 -14.82 26.71 -16.29
CA ASP A 56 -14.53 27.84 -17.18
C ASP A 56 -14.41 27.47 -18.67
N GLY A 57 -14.59 26.20 -19.03
CA GLY A 57 -14.55 25.70 -20.39
C GLY A 57 -13.17 25.20 -20.89
N ARG A 58 -12.10 25.35 -20.09
CA ARG A 58 -10.81 24.69 -20.37
C ARG A 58 -10.90 23.18 -20.14
N ASP A 59 -10.05 22.40 -20.80
CA ASP A 59 -9.96 20.95 -20.55
C ASP A 59 -8.84 20.63 -19.58
N LEU A 60 -8.84 19.41 -19.03
CA LEU A 60 -7.82 19.01 -18.05
C LEU A 60 -6.39 18.99 -18.63
N TRP A 61 -6.21 19.11 -19.95
CA TRP A 61 -4.90 19.21 -20.60
C TRP A 61 -4.20 20.55 -20.33
N ASP A 62 -4.99 21.58 -20.00
CA ASP A 62 -4.53 22.93 -19.64
C ASP A 62 -3.94 23.02 -18.23
N PHE A 63 -4.04 21.96 -17.44
CA PHE A 63 -3.71 21.97 -16.01
C PHE A 63 -2.61 20.98 -15.66
N VAL A 64 -1.76 21.39 -14.72
CA VAL A 64 -0.90 20.51 -13.94
C VAL A 64 -1.77 19.84 -12.88
N ASN A 65 -1.77 18.52 -12.85
CA ASN A 65 -2.51 17.73 -11.88
C ASN A 65 -1.68 17.41 -10.64
N LEU A 66 -2.03 18.02 -9.50
CA LEU A 66 -1.36 17.78 -8.23
C LEU A 66 -2.28 16.97 -7.31
N TYR A 67 -1.77 15.94 -6.65
CA TYR A 67 -2.55 15.10 -5.74
C TYR A 67 -2.51 15.63 -4.31
N PHE A 68 -3.63 15.52 -3.59
CA PHE A 68 -3.66 15.72 -2.14
C PHE A 68 -3.08 14.51 -1.38
N GLN A 69 -3.15 13.32 -1.97
CA GLN A 69 -2.63 12.07 -1.45
C GLN A 69 -1.94 11.32 -2.60
N PRO A 70 -0.60 11.26 -2.64
CA PRO A 70 0.13 10.60 -3.74
C PRO A 70 0.00 9.07 -3.65
N ARG A 71 -0.16 8.53 -2.45
CA ARG A 71 -0.32 7.09 -2.22
C ARG A 71 -1.76 6.65 -2.49
N ASN A 72 -2.11 6.58 -3.77
CA ASN A 72 -3.46 6.30 -4.27
C ASN A 72 -3.49 5.21 -5.35
N ALA A 73 -4.68 4.90 -5.87
CA ALA A 73 -4.88 3.84 -6.86
C ALA A 73 -4.15 4.07 -8.20
N MET A 74 -3.93 5.33 -8.59
CA MET A 74 -3.14 5.68 -9.77
C MET A 74 -1.67 5.31 -9.54
N LEU A 75 -1.06 5.75 -8.44
CA LEU A 75 0.33 5.38 -8.12
C LEU A 75 0.49 3.86 -8.00
N TYR A 76 -0.47 3.15 -7.39
CA TYR A 76 -0.42 1.70 -7.30
C TYR A 76 -0.37 1.04 -8.68
N ARG A 77 -1.18 1.52 -9.62
CA ARG A 77 -1.13 1.08 -11.02
C ARG A 77 0.24 1.34 -11.64
N VAL A 78 0.80 2.54 -11.44
CA VAL A 78 2.12 2.89 -11.98
C VAL A 78 3.20 1.94 -11.47
N ILE A 79 3.24 1.71 -10.16
CA ILE A 79 4.29 0.91 -9.52
C ILE A 79 4.26 -0.57 -9.94
N PHE A 80 3.07 -1.16 -10.08
CA PHE A 80 2.96 -2.61 -10.28
C PHE A 80 2.56 -3.05 -11.69
N PHE A 81 2.01 -2.14 -12.52
CA PHE A 81 1.44 -2.50 -13.82
C PHE A 81 1.89 -1.63 -14.98
N SER A 82 2.53 -0.48 -14.73
CA SER A 82 3.14 0.27 -15.82
C SER A 82 4.37 -0.46 -16.35
N ARG A 83 4.87 0.01 -17.49
CA ARG A 83 6.16 -0.46 -18.03
C ARG A 83 7.35 0.12 -17.27
N ALA A 84 7.14 1.14 -16.44
CA ALA A 84 8.20 1.78 -15.67
C ALA A 84 8.60 0.89 -14.48
N ASN A 85 9.88 0.88 -14.15
CA ASN A 85 10.34 0.26 -12.91
C ASN A 85 9.94 1.16 -11.74
N ALA A 86 9.54 0.58 -10.61
CA ALA A 86 9.23 1.32 -9.39
C ALA A 86 10.39 2.25 -8.98
N GLU A 87 11.64 1.83 -9.20
CA GLU A 87 12.85 2.61 -8.89
C GLU A 87 13.02 3.88 -9.73
N ASP A 88 12.28 4.01 -10.83
CA ASP A 88 12.37 5.16 -11.72
C ASP A 88 11.21 6.14 -11.51
N ILE A 89 10.32 5.86 -10.54
CA ILE A 89 9.23 6.76 -10.13
C ILE A 89 9.66 7.59 -8.93
N ILE A 90 9.38 8.89 -8.99
CA ILE A 90 9.60 9.84 -7.90
C ILE A 90 8.30 10.60 -7.60
N ILE A 91 8.19 11.12 -6.38
CA ILE A 91 7.09 11.98 -5.97
C ILE A 91 7.67 13.32 -5.53
N ILE A 92 7.27 14.40 -6.18
CA ILE A 92 7.69 15.76 -5.85
C ILE A 92 6.67 16.34 -4.87
N GLY A 93 7.13 16.69 -3.67
CA GLY A 93 6.37 17.48 -2.70
C GLY A 93 6.36 18.95 -3.13
N LEU A 94 5.21 19.60 -2.95
CA LEU A 94 4.97 20.97 -3.37
C LEU A 94 4.32 21.79 -2.26
N LYS A 95 4.86 22.98 -2.03
CA LYS A 95 4.38 23.92 -1.02
C LYS A 95 2.89 24.20 -1.17
N ASN A 96 2.19 24.17 -0.03
CA ASN A 96 0.76 24.45 0.04
C ASN A 96 0.36 25.86 -0.41
N SER A 97 1.28 26.83 -0.47
CA SER A 97 1.00 28.17 -0.99
C SER A 97 0.53 28.17 -2.44
N ILE A 98 0.67 27.06 -3.18
CA ILE A 98 -0.01 26.86 -4.47
C ILE A 98 -1.52 27.04 -4.33
N LEU A 99 -2.11 26.60 -3.21
CA LEU A 99 -3.55 26.70 -2.96
C LEU A 99 -4.01 28.16 -2.83
N ASP A 100 -3.10 29.13 -2.66
CA ASP A 100 -3.43 30.56 -2.59
C ASP A 100 -3.52 31.21 -3.98
N LYS A 101 -3.09 30.52 -5.04
CA LYS A 101 -3.24 30.99 -6.42
C LYS A 101 -4.74 31.20 -6.76
N HIS A 102 -5.02 32.25 -7.52
CA HIS A 102 -6.40 32.60 -7.90
C HIS A 102 -6.94 31.69 -9.01
N ASP A 103 -6.08 31.22 -9.91
CA ASP A 103 -6.46 30.40 -11.06
C ASP A 103 -6.15 28.91 -10.82
N ILE A 104 -6.89 28.32 -9.88
CA ILE A 104 -6.84 26.88 -9.60
C ILE A 104 -8.25 26.31 -9.49
N PHE A 105 -8.33 25.00 -9.72
CA PHE A 105 -9.50 24.19 -9.37
C PHE A 105 -9.11 23.09 -8.40
N VAL A 106 -10.05 22.72 -7.53
CA VAL A 106 -9.89 21.61 -6.59
C VAL A 106 -10.98 20.60 -6.85
N THR A 107 -10.65 19.32 -6.85
CA THR A 107 -11.61 18.24 -7.06
C THR A 107 -11.81 17.42 -5.79
N ASN A 108 -12.99 16.82 -5.60
CA ASN A 108 -13.24 15.89 -4.49
C ASN A 108 -12.86 14.43 -4.82
N GLY A 109 -12.18 14.19 -5.94
CA GLY A 109 -11.74 12.88 -6.39
C GLY A 109 -11.03 12.97 -7.75
N ASN A 110 -10.78 11.84 -8.42
CA ASN A 110 -10.16 11.81 -9.75
C ASN A 110 -10.96 12.69 -10.74
N ALA A 111 -10.35 13.76 -11.25
CA ALA A 111 -10.96 14.76 -12.11
C ALA A 111 -11.54 14.20 -13.41
N ALA A 112 -10.99 13.10 -13.92
CA ALA A 112 -11.49 12.43 -15.12
C ALA A 112 -12.83 11.69 -14.88
N SER A 113 -13.17 11.40 -13.61
CA SER A 113 -14.43 10.72 -13.28
C SER A 113 -15.66 11.61 -13.56
N PRO A 114 -16.77 11.05 -14.05
CA PRO A 114 -18.04 11.79 -14.17
C PRO A 114 -18.66 12.13 -12.82
N TYR A 115 -18.31 11.39 -11.75
CA TYR A 115 -18.85 11.58 -10.41
C TYR A 115 -18.02 12.55 -9.54
N THR A 116 -16.98 13.15 -10.12
CA THR A 116 -16.12 14.11 -9.42
C THR A 116 -16.65 15.52 -9.64
N GLU A 117 -16.78 16.25 -8.54
CA GLU A 117 -17.07 17.68 -8.56
C GLU A 117 -15.76 18.47 -8.64
N ILE A 118 -15.80 19.55 -9.43
CA ILE A 118 -14.66 20.45 -9.66
C ILE A 118 -15.05 21.84 -9.14
N PHE A 119 -14.32 22.30 -8.13
CA PHE A 119 -14.59 23.55 -7.43
C PHE A 119 -13.59 24.64 -7.87
N PRO A 120 -14.05 25.80 -8.36
CA PRO A 120 -13.19 26.97 -8.51
C PRO A 120 -12.59 27.40 -7.17
N LYS A 121 -11.43 28.08 -7.19
CA LYS A 121 -10.74 28.57 -5.98
C LYS A 121 -11.67 29.25 -4.96
N ALA A 122 -12.61 30.09 -5.42
CA ALA A 122 -13.53 30.83 -4.56
C ALA A 122 -14.41 29.93 -3.65
N SER A 123 -14.78 28.73 -4.11
CA SER A 123 -15.56 27.77 -3.34
C SER A 123 -14.71 26.63 -2.76
N ALA A 124 -13.55 26.33 -3.36
CA ALA A 124 -12.65 25.25 -2.98
C ALA A 124 -12.22 25.29 -1.51
N GLN A 125 -12.01 26.48 -0.94
CA GLN A 125 -11.55 26.63 0.46
C GLN A 125 -12.45 25.91 1.48
N LYS A 126 -13.76 25.84 1.20
CA LYS A 126 -14.73 25.17 2.06
C LYS A 126 -14.57 23.64 2.06
N TYR A 127 -14.00 23.09 0.99
CA TYR A 127 -13.91 21.64 0.76
C TYR A 127 -12.51 21.07 1.03
N ILE A 128 -11.45 21.87 0.98
CA ILE A 128 -10.06 21.40 1.19
C ILE A 128 -9.93 20.62 2.51
N LYS A 129 -10.56 21.10 3.59
CA LYS A 129 -10.53 20.40 4.88
C LYS A 129 -11.15 19.01 4.77
N THR A 130 -12.35 18.92 4.21
CA THR A 130 -13.08 17.65 4.01
C THR A 130 -12.32 16.71 3.07
N ILE A 131 -11.72 17.23 2.00
CA ILE A 131 -10.90 16.44 1.06
C ILE A 131 -9.72 15.84 1.81
N ARG A 132 -8.98 16.65 2.58
CA ARG A 132 -7.85 16.16 3.37
C ARG A 132 -8.26 15.10 4.41
N GLU A 133 -9.39 15.30 5.08
CA GLU A 133 -9.93 14.30 6.02
C GLU A 133 -10.31 12.98 5.32
N LYS A 134 -10.84 13.06 4.09
CA LYS A 134 -11.19 11.88 3.30
C LYS A 134 -9.99 11.19 2.65
N SER A 135 -8.96 11.94 2.28
CA SER A 135 -7.74 11.42 1.64
C SER A 135 -6.70 10.91 2.65
N ASP A 136 -6.86 11.19 3.94
CA ASP A 136 -6.05 10.67 5.04
C ASP A 136 -6.48 9.25 5.45
N LYS A 137 -6.54 8.35 4.46
CA LYS A 137 -6.87 6.92 4.64
C LYS A 137 -5.74 6.04 4.09
N GLU A 138 -5.42 4.97 4.80
CA GLU A 138 -4.39 4.00 4.40
C GLU A 138 -4.87 2.96 3.38
N TRP A 139 -6.19 2.85 3.23
CA TRP A 139 -6.88 1.89 2.37
C TRP A 139 -8.10 2.54 1.72
N TRP A 140 -8.56 1.92 0.64
CA TRP A 140 -9.74 2.34 -0.09
C TRP A 140 -10.52 1.14 -0.62
N ALA A 141 -11.75 1.41 -1.01
CA ALA A 141 -12.67 0.50 -1.66
C ALA A 141 -13.38 1.24 -2.80
N SER A 142 -13.84 0.50 -3.81
CA SER A 142 -14.61 1.09 -4.90
C SER A 142 -16.06 1.36 -4.47
N GLU A 143 -16.58 0.50 -3.60
CA GLU A 143 -17.98 0.42 -3.18
C GLU A 143 -18.42 1.62 -2.34
N ASP A 144 -17.52 2.20 -1.54
CA ASP A 144 -17.80 3.38 -0.71
C ASP A 144 -17.34 4.70 -1.37
N GLY A 145 -16.81 4.62 -2.59
CA GLY A 145 -16.29 5.77 -3.34
C GLY A 145 -14.91 6.27 -2.89
N SER A 146 -14.33 5.72 -1.81
CA SER A 146 -13.05 6.19 -1.26
C SER A 146 -11.91 6.09 -2.27
N LYS A 147 -11.90 5.06 -3.14
CA LYS A 147 -10.90 4.92 -4.22
C LYS A 147 -10.81 6.18 -5.09
N ARG A 148 -11.96 6.72 -5.50
CA ARG A 148 -12.05 7.95 -6.28
C ARG A 148 -11.65 9.16 -5.44
N GLU A 149 -12.16 9.26 -4.22
CA GLU A 149 -11.92 10.41 -3.33
C GLU A 149 -10.44 10.58 -2.95
N LEU A 150 -9.70 9.48 -2.76
CA LEU A 150 -8.26 9.51 -2.48
C LEU A 150 -7.42 10.05 -3.64
N MET A 151 -7.97 10.05 -4.86
CA MET A 151 -7.36 10.62 -6.05
C MET A 151 -7.80 12.08 -6.28
N ALA A 152 -8.24 12.79 -5.24
CA ALA A 152 -8.53 14.22 -5.31
C ALA A 152 -7.30 15.02 -5.80
N GLU A 153 -7.57 16.01 -6.65
CA GLU A 153 -6.56 16.79 -7.37
C GLU A 153 -6.72 18.30 -7.09
N CYS A 154 -5.60 19.01 -7.05
CA CYS A 154 -5.50 20.44 -7.26
C CYS A 154 -4.99 20.67 -8.68
N LEU A 155 -5.83 21.26 -9.53
CA LEU A 155 -5.55 21.56 -10.93
C LEU A 155 -5.00 22.98 -11.02
N VAL A 156 -3.73 23.11 -11.37
CA VAL A 156 -3.04 24.41 -11.50
C VAL A 156 -2.86 24.73 -12.97
N THR A 157 -3.27 25.92 -13.38
CA THR A 157 -3.17 26.35 -14.79
C THR A 157 -1.72 26.40 -15.26
N GLU A 158 -1.45 25.82 -16.44
CA GLU A 158 -0.22 25.91 -17.25
C GLU A 158 1.09 25.41 -16.60
N ASN A 159 1.49 25.95 -15.45
CA ASN A 159 2.80 25.67 -14.84
C ASN A 159 2.78 25.78 -13.30
N VAL A 160 3.57 24.93 -12.66
CA VAL A 160 3.99 25.08 -11.26
C VAL A 160 5.48 25.36 -11.23
N GLY A 161 5.84 26.59 -10.87
CA GLY A 161 7.24 27.05 -10.81
C GLY A 161 8.09 26.27 -9.81
N THR A 162 9.41 26.23 -10.06
CA THR A 162 10.40 25.51 -9.25
C THR A 162 10.46 25.99 -7.80
N GLU A 163 10.06 27.23 -7.53
CA GLU A 163 10.00 27.83 -6.19
C GLU A 163 9.01 27.13 -5.25
N TYR A 164 8.08 26.36 -5.81
CA TYR A 164 7.11 25.57 -5.04
C TYR A 164 7.62 24.17 -4.68
N VAL A 165 8.70 23.69 -5.30
CA VAL A 165 9.28 22.38 -4.94
C VAL A 165 9.83 22.46 -3.53
N SER A 166 9.34 21.59 -2.65
CA SER A 166 9.73 21.51 -1.23
C SER A 166 10.64 20.32 -0.97
N GLU A 167 10.30 19.15 -1.52
CA GLU A 167 11.09 17.92 -1.37
C GLU A 167 10.84 16.92 -2.51
N ILE A 168 11.68 15.88 -2.58
CA ILE A 168 11.51 14.75 -3.51
C ILE A 168 11.53 13.45 -2.71
N TYR A 169 10.44 12.70 -2.76
CA TYR A 169 10.35 11.35 -2.18
C TYR A 169 10.79 10.31 -3.21
N VAL A 170 11.52 9.30 -2.74
CA VAL A 170 12.06 8.22 -3.57
C VAL A 170 11.79 6.85 -2.92
N PRO A 171 11.64 5.76 -3.70
CA PRO A 171 11.26 4.45 -3.17
C PRO A 171 12.38 3.78 -2.37
N ASN A 172 13.65 4.07 -2.66
CA ASN A 172 14.78 3.44 -1.99
C ASN A 172 16.07 4.27 -2.12
N HIS A 173 17.14 3.79 -1.49
CA HIS A 173 18.45 4.43 -1.49
C HIS A 173 19.16 4.40 -2.87
N ASN A 174 18.83 3.44 -3.73
CA ASN A 174 19.36 3.41 -5.10
C ASN A 174 18.82 4.59 -5.91
N THR A 175 17.50 4.80 -5.88
CA THR A 175 16.87 5.96 -6.53
C THR A 175 17.33 7.28 -5.91
N LEU A 176 17.50 7.34 -4.59
CA LEU A 176 18.09 8.51 -3.94
C LEU A 176 19.44 8.90 -4.55
N ASN A 177 20.33 7.92 -4.77
CA ASN A 177 21.63 8.18 -5.38
C ASN A 177 21.53 8.63 -6.85
N LYS A 178 20.53 8.13 -7.59
CA LYS A 178 20.25 8.62 -8.96
C LYS A 178 19.77 10.07 -8.93
N VAL A 179 18.80 10.40 -8.08
CA VAL A 179 18.21 11.75 -7.97
C VAL A 179 19.25 12.77 -7.50
N ARG A 180 20.13 12.43 -6.54
CA ARG A 180 21.22 13.30 -6.09
C ARG A 180 22.19 13.72 -7.19
N LYS A 181 22.32 12.94 -8.27
CA LYS A 181 23.16 13.29 -9.41
C LYS A 181 22.49 14.30 -10.35
N ILE A 182 21.17 14.44 -10.27
CA ILE A 182 20.35 15.31 -11.12
C ILE A 182 20.03 16.63 -10.40
N CYS A 183 19.77 16.57 -9.10
CA CYS A 183 19.29 17.69 -8.29
C CYS A 183 20.42 18.31 -7.45
N ASN A 184 20.34 19.62 -7.21
CA ASN A 184 21.23 20.33 -6.29
C ASN A 184 20.90 19.98 -4.82
N GLU A 185 21.85 20.23 -3.92
CA GLU A 185 21.77 19.86 -2.48
C GLU A 185 20.66 20.60 -1.70
N ASP A 186 20.10 21.67 -2.23
CA ASP A 186 19.10 22.52 -1.54
C ASP A 186 17.70 21.89 -1.46
N ILE A 187 17.38 20.89 -2.28
CA ILE A 187 16.09 20.19 -2.24
C ILE A 187 16.26 18.87 -1.47
N PRO A 188 15.59 18.70 -0.32
CA PRO A 188 15.59 17.45 0.42
C PRO A 188 15.13 16.26 -0.44
N ILE A 189 15.94 15.20 -0.46
CA ILE A 189 15.60 13.92 -1.11
C ILE A 189 15.39 12.87 -0.01
N ILE A 190 14.18 12.35 0.10
CA ILE A 190 13.72 11.55 1.24
C ILE A 190 13.36 10.13 0.77
N PRO A 191 14.10 9.09 1.19
CA PRO A 191 13.68 7.70 0.97
C PRO A 191 12.44 7.40 1.80
N GLU A 192 11.33 7.12 1.14
CA GLU A 192 10.05 6.81 1.79
C GLU A 192 9.32 5.68 1.04
N PRO A 193 9.83 4.43 1.11
CA PRO A 193 9.28 3.27 0.40
C PRO A 193 7.77 3.06 0.61
N GLU A 194 7.24 3.39 1.78
CA GLU A 194 5.83 3.15 2.10
C GLU A 194 4.89 3.99 1.23
N LEU A 195 5.31 5.20 0.81
CA LEU A 195 4.59 6.02 -0.17
C LEU A 195 4.45 5.32 -1.53
N PHE A 196 5.39 4.43 -1.86
CA PHE A 196 5.44 3.66 -3.11
C PHE A 196 4.86 2.25 -2.95
N PHE A 197 4.11 1.98 -1.87
CA PHE A 197 3.57 0.64 -1.55
C PHE A 197 4.64 -0.43 -1.30
N LEU A 198 5.88 -0.02 -1.06
CA LEU A 198 6.99 -0.92 -0.77
C LEU A 198 7.19 -1.06 0.74
N PRO A 199 7.73 -2.18 1.21
CA PRO A 199 8.08 -2.33 2.62
C PRO A 199 9.18 -1.34 3.02
N SER A 200 9.07 -0.79 4.22
CA SER A 200 10.10 0.08 4.81
C SER A 200 11.38 -0.68 5.15
N ARG A 201 11.25 -1.96 5.47
CA ARG A 201 12.39 -2.84 5.73
C ARG A 201 12.08 -4.28 5.37
N GLN A 202 13.10 -4.97 4.86
CA GLN A 202 13.05 -6.42 4.64
C GLN A 202 14.35 -7.06 5.15
N ILE A 203 14.24 -8.10 5.98
CA ILE A 203 15.37 -8.86 6.53
C ILE A 203 15.25 -10.29 6.02
N HIS A 204 16.18 -10.72 5.18
CA HIS A 204 16.23 -12.09 4.68
C HIS A 204 16.76 -13.03 5.76
N LEU A 205 15.95 -14.02 6.16
CA LEU A 205 16.35 -15.03 7.14
C LEU A 205 16.84 -16.31 6.44
N THR A 206 16.14 -16.73 5.40
CA THR A 206 16.51 -17.85 4.50
C THR A 206 16.24 -17.44 3.05
N ASP A 207 16.52 -18.33 2.09
CA ASP A 207 16.22 -18.12 0.67
C ASP A 207 14.71 -17.90 0.40
N THR A 208 13.85 -18.41 1.29
CA THR A 208 12.40 -18.37 1.12
C THR A 208 11.67 -17.58 2.20
N LEU A 209 12.30 -17.25 3.33
CA LEU A 209 11.67 -16.55 4.46
C LEU A 209 12.32 -15.19 4.72
N SER A 210 11.50 -14.14 4.70
CA SER A 210 11.89 -12.78 5.07
C SER A 210 11.00 -12.22 6.19
N LEU A 211 11.59 -11.41 7.08
CA LEU A 211 10.83 -10.47 7.91
C LEU A 211 10.56 -9.20 7.12
N VAL A 212 9.37 -8.63 7.29
CA VAL A 212 8.94 -7.43 6.58
C VAL A 212 8.35 -6.41 7.54
N GLU A 213 8.84 -5.17 7.48
CA GLU A 213 8.16 -4.00 8.03
C GLU A 213 7.43 -3.29 6.88
N GLY A 214 6.12 -3.12 7.02
CA GLY A 214 5.28 -2.52 5.99
C GLY A 214 3.84 -3.04 6.03
N ASP A 215 3.07 -2.68 5.01
CA ASP A 215 1.66 -3.02 4.93
C ASP A 215 1.40 -4.33 4.17
N MET A 216 0.99 -5.37 4.91
CA MET A 216 0.73 -6.70 4.37
C MET A 216 -0.37 -6.73 3.30
N PHE A 217 -1.33 -5.80 3.33
CA PHE A 217 -2.39 -5.76 2.32
C PHE A 217 -1.93 -5.25 0.96
N PHE A 218 -0.69 -4.75 0.85
CA PHE A 218 -0.05 -4.45 -0.44
C PHE A 218 0.94 -5.54 -0.87
N SER A 219 1.01 -6.63 -0.12
CA SER A 219 1.83 -7.79 -0.49
C SER A 219 1.37 -8.38 -1.83
N ARG A 220 2.33 -8.68 -2.70
CA ARG A 220 2.09 -9.35 -3.99
C ARG A 220 2.00 -10.88 -3.87
N MET A 221 2.03 -11.43 -2.65
CA MET A 221 1.92 -12.87 -2.42
C MET A 221 0.53 -13.38 -2.83
N GLN A 222 0.46 -14.65 -3.22
CA GLN A 222 -0.80 -15.30 -3.60
C GLN A 222 -1.76 -15.38 -2.41
N THR A 223 -1.25 -15.71 -1.21
CA THR A 223 -2.07 -15.90 -0.02
C THR A 223 -1.74 -14.88 1.06
N LEU A 224 -2.74 -14.16 1.54
CA LEU A 224 -2.65 -13.24 2.68
C LEU A 224 -3.26 -13.90 3.93
N THR A 225 -2.55 -13.88 5.05
CA THR A 225 -3.05 -14.48 6.29
C THR A 225 -3.75 -13.44 7.15
N ILE A 226 -5.00 -13.69 7.53
CA ILE A 226 -5.75 -12.83 8.45
C ILE A 226 -5.86 -13.53 9.80
N SER A 227 -5.29 -12.94 10.83
CA SER A 227 -5.48 -13.40 12.21
C SER A 227 -6.91 -13.12 12.66
N VAL A 228 -7.66 -14.16 13.00
CA VAL A 228 -9.08 -14.07 13.37
C VAL A 228 -9.37 -14.72 14.72
N ASN A 229 -10.59 -14.53 15.22
CA ASN A 229 -11.14 -15.35 16.30
C ASN A 229 -12.06 -16.43 15.73
N THR A 230 -12.71 -17.22 16.59
CA THR A 230 -13.65 -18.27 16.15
C THR A 230 -15.12 -17.90 16.39
N VAL A 231 -15.42 -16.67 16.83
CA VAL A 231 -16.78 -16.20 17.15
C VAL A 231 -17.35 -15.24 16.09
N GLY A 232 -16.68 -15.04 14.96
CA GLY A 232 -17.24 -14.31 13.82
C GLY A 232 -17.14 -12.78 13.92
N VAL A 233 -16.23 -12.25 14.74
CA VAL A 233 -16.05 -10.79 14.92
C VAL A 233 -14.72 -10.33 14.32
N MET A 234 -14.73 -9.28 13.49
CA MET A 234 -13.51 -8.59 13.01
C MET A 234 -13.59 -7.11 13.41
N GLY A 235 -13.13 -6.79 14.62
CA GLY A 235 -13.42 -5.49 15.25
C GLY A 235 -12.23 -4.52 15.41
N LYS A 236 -10.99 -5.00 15.36
CA LYS A 236 -9.78 -4.15 15.49
C LYS A 236 -8.61 -4.68 14.66
N GLY A 237 -7.62 -3.82 14.45
CA GLY A 237 -6.35 -4.14 13.79
C GLY A 237 -6.53 -4.71 12.37
N LEU A 238 -5.64 -5.62 11.99
CA LEU A 238 -5.62 -6.29 10.68
C LEU A 238 -7.00 -6.87 10.30
N ALA A 239 -7.67 -7.55 11.22
CA ALA A 239 -8.98 -8.15 10.96
C ALA A 239 -10.05 -7.11 10.63
N SER A 240 -10.08 -5.98 11.35
CA SER A 240 -11.03 -4.90 11.06
C SER A 240 -10.81 -4.32 9.68
N ARG A 241 -9.55 -4.08 9.27
CA ARG A 241 -9.25 -3.58 7.93
C ARG A 241 -9.68 -4.59 6.87
N ALA A 242 -9.38 -5.88 7.05
CA ALA A 242 -9.84 -6.93 6.14
C ALA A 242 -11.37 -6.95 5.98
N LYS A 243 -12.13 -6.69 7.05
CA LYS A 243 -13.60 -6.61 6.99
C LYS A 243 -14.10 -5.49 6.07
N TYR A 244 -13.51 -4.29 6.17
CA TYR A 244 -13.97 -3.15 5.38
C TYR A 244 -13.42 -3.18 3.95
N GLN A 245 -12.17 -3.64 3.79
CA GLN A 245 -11.52 -3.70 2.48
C GLN A 245 -11.95 -4.92 1.65
N PHE A 246 -12.32 -6.04 2.29
CA PHE A 246 -12.77 -7.29 1.66
C PHE A 246 -14.06 -7.82 2.30
N PRO A 247 -15.22 -7.19 2.04
CA PRO A 247 -16.48 -7.59 2.64
C PRO A 247 -16.85 -9.06 2.39
N ASP A 248 -16.50 -9.61 1.21
CA ASP A 248 -16.73 -10.99 0.85
C ASP A 248 -15.96 -11.98 1.74
N VAL A 249 -14.71 -11.65 2.09
CA VAL A 249 -13.89 -12.43 3.03
C VAL A 249 -14.53 -12.45 4.41
N TYR A 250 -15.09 -11.32 4.85
CA TYR A 250 -15.78 -11.23 6.13
C TYR A 250 -17.06 -12.07 6.16
N VAL A 251 -17.88 -12.02 5.12
CA VAL A 251 -19.09 -12.86 5.00
C VAL A 251 -18.71 -14.34 5.08
N LYS A 252 -17.70 -14.77 4.30
CA LYS A 252 -17.23 -16.16 4.33
C LYS A 252 -16.74 -16.56 5.72
N TYR A 253 -15.99 -15.69 6.39
CA TYR A 253 -15.52 -15.92 7.75
C TYR A 253 -16.67 -16.09 8.75
N GLN A 254 -17.71 -15.26 8.69
CA GLN A 254 -18.87 -15.35 9.59
C GLN A 254 -19.60 -16.69 9.42
N ASP A 255 -19.79 -17.16 8.18
CA ASP A 255 -20.41 -18.46 7.91
C ASP A 255 -19.60 -19.62 8.49
N LEU A 256 -18.28 -19.57 8.37
CA LEU A 256 -17.39 -20.59 8.94
C LEU A 256 -17.46 -20.64 10.46
N CYS A 257 -17.59 -19.49 11.12
CA CYS A 257 -17.78 -19.41 12.57
C CYS A 257 -19.16 -19.94 12.99
N LYS A 258 -20.23 -19.50 12.31
CA LYS A 258 -21.61 -19.93 12.58
C LYS A 258 -21.75 -21.45 12.46
N ASN A 259 -21.13 -22.04 11.44
CA ASN A 259 -21.15 -23.48 11.19
C ASN A 259 -20.11 -24.26 12.00
N LYS A 260 -19.33 -23.59 12.87
CA LYS A 260 -18.25 -24.18 13.68
C LYS A 260 -17.18 -24.90 12.84
N THR A 261 -17.02 -24.50 11.59
CA THR A 261 -16.01 -25.05 10.67
C THR A 261 -14.62 -24.51 11.00
N LEU A 262 -14.54 -23.22 11.32
CA LEU A 262 -13.29 -22.57 11.74
C LEU A 262 -13.03 -22.84 13.23
N LYS A 263 -11.90 -23.46 13.56
CA LYS A 263 -11.53 -23.85 14.92
C LYS A 263 -10.06 -23.54 15.20
N MET A 264 -9.72 -23.31 16.47
CA MET A 264 -8.33 -23.19 16.90
C MET A 264 -7.50 -24.40 16.42
N GLY A 265 -6.26 -24.13 16.01
CA GLY A 265 -5.36 -25.14 15.46
C GLY A 265 -5.65 -25.58 14.01
N LYS A 266 -6.77 -25.13 13.43
CA LYS A 266 -7.15 -25.47 12.05
C LYS A 266 -7.51 -24.22 11.25
N PRO A 267 -6.53 -23.55 10.64
CA PRO A 267 -6.76 -22.48 9.68
C PRO A 267 -7.67 -22.91 8.53
N TYR A 268 -8.31 -21.93 7.90
CA TYR A 268 -9.16 -22.15 6.73
C TYR A 268 -8.68 -21.29 5.57
N LEU A 269 -8.46 -21.91 4.41
CA LEU A 269 -8.08 -21.22 3.19
C LEU A 269 -9.32 -20.85 2.38
N TYR A 270 -9.55 -19.55 2.21
CA TYR A 270 -10.55 -19.03 1.29
C TYR A 270 -9.90 -18.70 -0.06
N LYS A 271 -10.19 -19.52 -1.07
CA LYS A 271 -9.74 -19.35 -2.46
C LYS A 271 -10.67 -18.40 -3.19
N ARG A 272 -10.43 -17.10 -3.02
CA ARG A 272 -11.21 -16.04 -3.67
C ARG A 272 -10.92 -16.03 -5.17
N GLU A 273 -11.96 -15.83 -5.98
CA GLU A 273 -11.89 -15.84 -7.45
C GLU A 273 -11.51 -14.47 -8.05
N THR A 274 -11.43 -13.43 -7.22
CA THR A 274 -11.13 -12.06 -7.64
C THR A 274 -9.75 -11.63 -7.15
N SER A 275 -8.97 -10.99 -8.02
CA SER A 275 -7.71 -10.34 -7.68
C SER A 275 -7.91 -9.18 -6.71
N LEU A 276 -6.96 -9.00 -5.78
CA LEU A 276 -6.85 -7.78 -4.99
C LEU A 276 -6.57 -6.54 -5.85
N ASP A 277 -5.97 -6.73 -7.03
CA ASP A 277 -5.59 -5.64 -7.93
C ASP A 277 -6.79 -4.86 -8.49
N PHE A 278 -7.97 -5.48 -8.56
CA PHE A 278 -9.20 -4.79 -8.95
C PHE A 278 -9.60 -3.69 -7.96
N ILE A 279 -9.28 -3.89 -6.68
CA ILE A 279 -9.55 -2.91 -5.63
C ILE A 279 -8.45 -1.85 -5.64
N LEU A 280 -7.19 -2.29 -5.71
CA LEU A 280 -6.03 -1.41 -5.50
C LEU A 280 -5.66 -0.54 -6.71
N ALA A 281 -5.76 -1.04 -7.95
CA ALA A 281 -5.33 -0.30 -9.13
C ALA A 281 -6.45 0.51 -9.76
N ASP A 282 -6.14 1.73 -10.24
CA ASP A 282 -7.09 2.50 -11.05
C ASP A 282 -7.33 1.87 -12.43
N GLU A 283 -8.58 1.93 -12.92
CA GLU A 283 -9.03 1.30 -14.17
C GLU A 283 -8.53 -0.14 -14.35
N ALA A 284 -8.73 -0.96 -13.32
CA ALA A 284 -8.17 -2.30 -13.23
C ALA A 284 -8.68 -3.25 -14.33
N GLU A 285 -9.83 -2.97 -14.95
CA GLU A 285 -10.39 -3.74 -16.06
C GLU A 285 -9.47 -3.75 -17.30
N ARG A 286 -8.57 -2.76 -17.42
CA ARG A 286 -7.62 -2.63 -18.54
C ARG A 286 -6.29 -3.36 -18.30
N LEU A 287 -6.11 -4.01 -17.14
CA LEU A 287 -4.84 -4.64 -16.77
C LEU A 287 -4.69 -6.03 -17.41
N THR A 288 -3.55 -6.27 -18.04
CA THR A 288 -3.24 -7.54 -18.73
C THR A 288 -2.42 -8.53 -17.90
N ARG A 289 -1.89 -8.09 -16.74
CA ARG A 289 -0.99 -8.87 -15.86
C ARG A 289 -1.46 -8.91 -14.40
N LEU A 290 -2.74 -9.16 -14.19
CA LEU A 290 -3.32 -9.25 -12.85
C LEU A 290 -2.70 -10.41 -12.07
N ASN A 291 -2.53 -10.25 -10.75
CA ASN A 291 -2.39 -11.40 -9.87
C ASN A 291 -3.73 -12.15 -9.93
N LEU A 292 -3.82 -13.23 -10.71
CA LEU A 292 -5.11 -13.83 -11.11
C LEU A 292 -6.02 -14.14 -9.91
N GLN A 293 -5.44 -14.49 -8.75
CA GLN A 293 -6.19 -14.80 -7.53
C GLN A 293 -5.42 -14.35 -6.28
N THR A 294 -6.10 -13.67 -5.36
CA THR A 294 -5.59 -13.38 -4.01
C THR A 294 -6.39 -14.19 -3.00
N TRP A 295 -5.75 -15.16 -2.36
CA TRP A 295 -6.38 -16.04 -1.37
C TRP A 295 -6.19 -15.51 0.05
N PHE A 296 -7.10 -15.92 0.93
CA PHE A 296 -7.07 -15.51 2.34
C PHE A 296 -6.96 -16.73 3.25
N LEU A 297 -5.86 -16.84 3.99
CA LEU A 297 -5.71 -17.83 5.06
C LEU A 297 -6.29 -17.24 6.35
N LEU A 298 -7.51 -17.64 6.70
CA LEU A 298 -8.15 -17.27 7.96
C LEU A 298 -7.51 -18.10 9.08
N PHE A 299 -6.68 -17.45 9.89
CA PHE A 299 -5.88 -18.10 10.91
C PHE A 299 -6.41 -17.79 12.32
N PRO A 300 -7.06 -18.74 12.99
CA PRO A 300 -7.54 -18.55 14.36
C PRO A 300 -6.38 -18.36 15.33
N THR A 301 -6.36 -17.23 16.02
CA THR A 301 -5.34 -16.92 17.05
C THR A 301 -5.95 -16.85 18.45
N LYS A 302 -7.27 -16.79 18.56
CA LYS A 302 -8.03 -16.71 19.82
C LYS A 302 -9.42 -17.29 19.63
N THR A 303 -10.05 -17.76 20.69
CA THR A 303 -11.44 -18.25 20.63
C THR A 303 -12.41 -17.07 20.62
N ASP A 304 -12.33 -16.20 21.64
CA ASP A 304 -13.12 -14.97 21.74
C ASP A 304 -12.22 -13.74 21.51
N TRP A 305 -12.76 -12.68 20.90
CA TRP A 305 -12.02 -11.46 20.63
C TRP A 305 -11.55 -10.71 21.89
N ARG A 306 -12.23 -10.91 23.03
CA ARG A 306 -11.91 -10.34 24.35
C ARG A 306 -10.74 -11.04 25.04
N GLN A 307 -10.35 -12.23 24.57
CA GLN A 307 -9.29 -13.03 25.17
C GLN A 307 -7.92 -12.75 24.55
N MET A 308 -6.87 -13.10 25.31
CA MET A 308 -5.50 -13.18 24.81
C MET A 308 -5.39 -14.26 23.73
N ALA A 309 -4.35 -14.15 22.89
CA ALA A 309 -4.09 -15.16 21.87
C ALA A 309 -3.61 -16.48 22.50
N ASP A 310 -4.02 -17.60 21.90
CA ASP A 310 -3.66 -18.96 22.33
C ASP A 310 -2.42 -19.44 21.57
N ILE A 311 -1.27 -19.38 22.23
CA ILE A 311 0.01 -19.80 21.66
C ILE A 311 0.03 -21.28 21.23
N LYS A 312 -0.63 -22.17 21.98
CA LYS A 312 -0.67 -23.61 21.66
C LYS A 312 -1.55 -23.83 20.43
N GLY A 313 -2.67 -23.13 20.34
CA GLY A 313 -3.54 -23.16 19.17
C GLY A 313 -2.88 -22.56 17.93
N ILE A 314 -2.05 -21.51 18.09
CA ILE A 314 -1.26 -20.95 16.99
C ILE A 314 -0.23 -21.96 16.48
N GLU A 315 0.53 -22.60 17.38
CA GLU A 315 1.52 -23.61 16.98
C GLU A 315 0.86 -24.79 16.24
N GLN A 316 -0.30 -25.25 16.70
CA GLN A 316 -1.10 -26.26 16.00
C GLN A 316 -1.52 -25.79 14.60
N GLY A 317 -1.94 -24.53 14.46
CA GLY A 317 -2.30 -23.95 13.16
C GLY A 317 -1.11 -23.87 12.20
N LEU A 318 0.09 -23.60 12.71
CA LEU A 318 1.31 -23.62 11.91
C LEU A 318 1.69 -25.03 11.49
N LYS A 319 1.55 -26.03 12.38
CA LYS A 319 1.73 -27.45 12.02
C LYS A 319 0.74 -27.88 10.94
N TRP A 320 -0.51 -27.44 11.03
CA TRP A 320 -1.51 -27.64 9.97
C TRP A 320 -1.04 -27.03 8.65
N LEU A 321 -0.59 -25.77 8.67
CA LEU A 321 -0.11 -25.07 7.47
C LEU A 321 1.06 -25.81 6.81
N VAL A 322 2.09 -26.17 7.58
CA VAL A 322 3.26 -26.93 7.09
C VAL A 322 2.84 -28.25 6.43
N THR A 323 1.82 -28.92 6.98
CA THR A 323 1.35 -30.20 6.45
C THR A 323 0.46 -30.07 5.23
N ARG A 324 -0.25 -28.94 5.07
CA ARG A 324 -1.34 -28.80 4.09
C ARG A 324 -1.06 -27.85 2.94
N TYR A 325 -0.11 -26.92 3.05
CA TYR A 325 0.06 -25.84 2.08
C TYR A 325 0.19 -26.32 0.63
N LYS A 326 0.93 -27.41 0.38
CA LYS A 326 1.08 -28.02 -0.96
C LYS A 326 -0.25 -28.53 -1.50
N ASN A 327 -0.97 -29.31 -0.70
CA ASN A 327 -2.25 -29.91 -1.10
C ASN A 327 -3.34 -28.85 -1.27
N GLU A 328 -3.25 -27.76 -0.52
CA GLU A 328 -4.14 -26.61 -0.63
C GLU A 328 -3.77 -25.70 -1.83
N GLY A 329 -2.58 -25.84 -2.41
CA GLY A 329 -2.11 -25.08 -3.57
C GLY A 329 -1.53 -23.70 -3.24
N ILE A 330 -1.07 -23.50 -1.99
CA ILE A 330 -0.43 -22.24 -1.57
C ILE A 330 1.00 -22.20 -2.15
N ASN A 331 1.26 -21.20 -3.00
CA ASN A 331 2.53 -21.01 -3.70
C ASN A 331 3.38 -19.88 -3.12
N SER A 332 2.76 -18.93 -2.42
CA SER A 332 3.45 -17.87 -1.69
C SER A 332 2.56 -17.27 -0.61
N LEU A 333 3.16 -16.81 0.49
CA LEU A 333 2.44 -16.47 1.72
C LEU A 333 2.91 -15.16 2.34
N ALA A 334 1.98 -14.26 2.60
CA ALA A 334 2.15 -13.16 3.54
C ALA A 334 1.47 -13.52 4.87
N ILE A 335 2.21 -13.46 5.97
CA ILE A 335 1.71 -13.83 7.29
C ILE A 335 2.09 -12.78 8.34
N PRO A 336 1.17 -12.31 9.19
CA PRO A 336 1.50 -11.34 10.22
C PRO A 336 2.11 -12.02 11.45
N ALA A 337 2.70 -11.23 12.34
CA ALA A 337 3.14 -11.65 13.68
C ALA A 337 1.96 -12.13 14.54
N LEU A 338 1.55 -13.39 14.35
CA LEU A 338 0.34 -13.98 14.92
C LEU A 338 0.27 -13.79 16.45
N GLY A 339 -0.71 -13.01 16.91
CA GLY A 339 -0.95 -12.77 18.33
C GLY A 339 0.00 -11.78 19.02
N CYS A 340 0.98 -11.18 18.33
CA CYS A 340 1.99 -10.30 18.96
C CYS A 340 1.56 -8.83 19.17
N GLY A 341 0.52 -8.37 18.47
CA GLY A 341 -0.09 -7.04 18.67
C GLY A 341 -1.23 -7.10 19.68
N LEU A 342 -2.47 -6.97 19.20
CA LEU A 342 -3.70 -7.04 20.02
C LEU A 342 -3.99 -8.43 20.66
N GLY A 343 -3.11 -9.41 20.44
CA GLY A 343 -3.14 -10.71 21.10
C GLY A 343 -2.27 -10.77 22.36
N TRP A 344 -1.42 -9.77 22.58
CA TRP A 344 -0.55 -9.58 23.74
C TRP A 344 0.52 -10.67 23.96
N LEU A 345 0.84 -11.48 22.95
CA LEU A 345 1.95 -12.42 23.03
C LEU A 345 3.29 -11.71 22.77
N PRO A 346 4.35 -12.04 23.52
CA PRO A 346 5.67 -11.42 23.31
C PRO A 346 6.33 -11.99 22.03
N TRP A 347 6.83 -11.08 21.17
CA TRP A 347 7.57 -11.46 19.97
C TRP A 347 8.76 -12.37 20.26
N GLY A 348 9.50 -12.13 21.35
CA GLY A 348 10.64 -12.97 21.71
C GLY A 348 10.33 -14.46 21.89
N ILE A 349 9.06 -14.83 22.10
CA ILE A 349 8.60 -16.23 22.15
C ILE A 349 7.98 -16.65 20.81
N VAL A 350 7.11 -15.81 20.27
CA VAL A 350 6.33 -16.15 19.06
C VAL A 350 7.15 -16.09 17.78
N GLY A 351 8.08 -15.13 17.66
CA GLY A 351 8.96 -14.94 16.51
C GLY A 351 9.77 -16.19 16.18
N PRO A 352 10.54 -16.76 17.13
CA PRO A 352 11.27 -18.01 16.90
C PRO A 352 10.34 -19.19 16.57
N MET A 353 9.18 -19.27 17.22
CA MET A 353 8.19 -20.32 16.96
C MET A 353 7.62 -20.23 15.53
N LEU A 354 7.25 -19.03 15.07
CA LEU A 354 6.83 -18.76 13.69
C LEU A 354 7.94 -19.14 12.70
N CYS A 355 9.14 -18.60 12.88
CA CYS A 355 10.27 -18.83 11.96
C CYS A 355 10.60 -20.32 11.86
N SER A 356 10.62 -21.05 12.99
CA SER A 356 10.90 -22.48 13.02
C SER A 356 9.93 -23.35 12.20
N HIS A 357 8.68 -22.91 12.04
CA HIS A 357 7.67 -23.59 11.23
C HIS A 357 7.67 -23.08 9.79
N LEU A 358 7.72 -21.76 9.59
CA LEU A 358 7.62 -21.12 8.29
C LEU A 358 8.83 -21.42 7.39
N GLN A 359 10.03 -21.58 7.95
CA GLN A 359 11.22 -21.95 7.16
C GLN A 359 11.12 -23.35 6.53
N LYS A 360 10.19 -24.20 6.99
CA LYS A 360 9.96 -25.54 6.43
C LYS A 360 9.10 -25.50 5.16
N LEU A 361 8.58 -24.33 4.80
CA LEU A 361 7.78 -24.13 3.61
C LEU A 361 8.70 -23.87 2.41
N ASN A 362 8.61 -24.72 1.39
CA ASN A 362 9.36 -24.57 0.13
C ASN A 362 8.66 -23.57 -0.81
N ILE A 363 8.23 -22.43 -0.27
CA ILE A 363 7.55 -21.33 -0.97
C ILE A 363 8.02 -20.00 -0.38
N THR A 364 7.90 -18.91 -1.13
CA THR A 364 8.24 -17.58 -0.58
C THR A 364 7.26 -17.18 0.52
N VAL A 365 7.81 -16.79 1.68
CA VAL A 365 7.08 -16.37 2.87
C VAL A 365 7.58 -15.01 3.35
N ASN A 366 6.67 -14.06 3.47
CA ASN A 366 6.93 -12.78 4.13
C ASN A 366 6.21 -12.75 5.48
N LEU A 367 7.00 -12.71 6.56
CA LEU A 367 6.52 -12.55 7.93
C LEU A 367 6.50 -11.07 8.32
N TYR A 368 5.31 -10.49 8.39
CA TYR A 368 5.11 -9.08 8.71
C TYR A 368 5.19 -8.82 10.21
N LEU A 369 6.06 -7.88 10.59
CA LEU A 369 6.27 -7.46 11.97
C LEU A 369 5.05 -6.67 12.50
N PRO A 370 4.79 -6.69 13.83
CA PRO A 370 3.64 -6.01 14.40
C PRO A 370 3.77 -4.49 14.29
N VAL A 371 2.74 -3.83 13.77
CA VAL A 371 2.71 -2.36 13.61
C VAL A 371 2.59 -1.66 14.95
N GLU A 372 1.93 -2.29 15.93
CA GLU A 372 1.63 -1.68 17.22
C GLU A 372 2.84 -1.60 18.16
N ARG A 373 3.93 -2.33 17.87
CA ARG A 373 5.08 -2.42 18.77
C ARG A 373 6.38 -2.56 18.01
N LYS A 374 7.31 -1.64 18.25
CA LYS A 374 8.69 -1.77 17.78
C LYS A 374 9.38 -2.95 18.48
N ILE A 375 9.92 -3.86 17.68
CA ILE A 375 10.66 -5.02 18.16
C ILE A 375 12.13 -4.63 18.32
N PRO A 376 12.82 -5.04 19.41
CA PRO A 376 14.25 -4.82 19.56
C PRO A 376 15.05 -5.48 18.43
N GLU A 377 16.06 -4.79 17.88
CA GLU A 377 16.90 -5.28 16.76
C GLU A 377 17.51 -6.66 17.02
N GLU A 378 17.95 -6.93 18.25
CA GLU A 378 18.50 -8.23 18.65
C GLU A 378 17.52 -9.39 18.40
N GLN A 379 16.21 -9.14 18.61
CA GLN A 379 15.14 -10.13 18.42
C GLN A 379 14.69 -10.27 16.95
N LEU A 380 15.25 -9.47 16.05
CA LEU A 380 15.04 -9.57 14.60
C LEU A 380 16.19 -10.30 13.90
N SER A 381 17.28 -10.56 14.61
CA SER A 381 18.44 -11.26 14.07
C SER A 381 18.11 -12.69 13.67
N LYS A 382 18.79 -13.17 12.62
CA LYS A 382 18.66 -14.55 12.15
C LYS A 382 19.00 -15.55 13.27
N ASP A 383 20.06 -15.30 14.03
CA ASP A 383 20.52 -16.19 15.11
C ASP A 383 19.49 -16.32 16.23
N PHE A 384 18.78 -15.23 16.55
CA PHE A 384 17.72 -15.26 17.54
C PHE A 384 16.49 -16.06 17.07
N LEU A 385 16.09 -15.87 15.82
CA LEU A 385 14.83 -16.40 15.26
C LEU A 385 14.94 -17.81 14.70
N ILE A 386 16.09 -18.14 14.13
CA ILE A 386 16.41 -19.44 13.55
C ILE A 386 17.49 -20.05 14.44
N GLN A 387 17.08 -20.53 15.61
CA GLN A 387 17.97 -21.33 16.45
C GLN A 387 18.18 -22.68 15.76
N GLU A 388 19.41 -22.97 15.34
CA GLU A 388 19.84 -24.34 15.09
C GLU A 388 19.64 -25.10 16.41
N LYS A 389 18.81 -26.14 16.40
CA LYS A 389 18.51 -26.91 17.60
C LYS A 389 19.79 -27.59 18.12
N ASN A 390 20.44 -26.99 19.09
CA ASN A 390 21.05 -27.73 20.20
C ASN A 390 20.01 -27.81 21.32
N GLN A 391 18.97 -28.63 21.11
CA GLN A 391 17.81 -28.77 22.00
C GLN A 391 18.00 -29.80 23.12
N ASP A 392 19.24 -30.09 23.54
CA ASP A 392 19.53 -31.03 24.64
C ASP A 392 19.98 -30.39 25.96
N GLN A 393 19.94 -29.06 26.12
CA GLN A 393 20.47 -28.43 27.35
C GLN A 393 19.63 -27.35 28.04
N ARG A 394 18.32 -27.18 27.73
CA ARG A 394 17.50 -26.13 28.38
C ARG A 394 16.33 -26.60 29.25
N PHE A 395 16.24 -27.89 29.56
CA PHE A 395 15.37 -28.38 30.64
C PHE A 395 16.14 -29.32 31.57
N GLY A 396 17.12 -28.76 32.27
CA GLY A 396 17.69 -29.36 33.46
C GLY A 396 17.63 -28.30 34.56
N LEU A 397 16.55 -28.33 35.34
CA LEU A 397 16.45 -27.99 36.76
C LEU A 397 15.03 -28.29 37.24
#